data_AF-A0A0S8DIU7-F1
#
_entry.id   AF-A0A0S8DIU7-F1
#
_cell.length_a   1.000
_cell.length_b   1.000
_cell.length_c   1.000
_cell.angle_alpha   90.00
_cell.angle_beta   90.00
_cell.angle_gamma   90.00
#
_symmetry.space_group_name_H-M   'P 1'
#
loop_
_entity.id
_entity.type
_entity.pdbx_description
1 polymer ?
#
loop_
_entity_poly.entity_id
_entity_poly.type
_entity_poly.pdbx_seq_one_letter_code
_entity_poly.pdbx_strand_id
1 'polypeptide(L)'
;MDEPSENTDRGVETSVSKEVSDFVAALSDEHRMLVILKAQLYGGTWKPMLDDLQNRLEGKPYIFKLANRIKDDIERIEQMREFEQQHNIDLAGHVELP
;
A
#
# COMPACT_ATOMS: atom_id res chain seq x y z
N MET A 1 4.06 38.83 29.80
CA MET A 1 5.05 37.77 29.58
C MET A 1 4.27 36.62 28.99
N ASP A 2 4.48 36.44 27.69
CA ASP A 2 3.73 35.54 26.83
C ASP A 2 3.79 34.08 27.31
N GLU A 3 2.61 33.46 27.38
CA GLU A 3 2.45 32.02 27.54
C GLU A 3 2.81 31.31 26.22
N PRO A 4 3.54 30.18 26.24
CA PRO A 4 3.62 29.33 25.07
C PRO A 4 2.39 28.41 25.04
N SER A 5 1.54 28.61 24.03
CA SER A 5 0.42 27.71 23.71
C SER A 5 0.94 26.40 23.13
N GLU A 6 1.05 25.37 23.97
CA GLU A 6 1.19 23.96 23.58
C GLU A 6 -0.22 23.40 23.37
N ASN A 7 -0.74 23.37 22.13
CA ASN A 7 -1.89 22.54 21.78
C ASN A 7 -2.17 22.59 20.27
N THR A 8 -1.44 21.83 19.46
CA THR A 8 -1.85 21.62 18.05
C THR A 8 -1.32 20.31 17.43
N ASP A 9 -1.41 19.18 18.15
CA ASP A 9 -0.91 17.90 17.59
C ASP A 9 -1.93 16.75 17.66
N ARG A 10 -2.75 16.67 18.72
CA ARG A 10 -3.63 15.51 18.96
C ARG A 10 -4.78 15.32 17.99
N GLY A 11 -5.20 16.35 17.24
CA GLY A 11 -6.35 16.26 16.32
C GLY A 11 -5.99 15.69 14.93
N VAL A 12 -4.75 15.88 14.49
CA VAL A 12 -4.29 15.45 13.16
C VAL A 12 -3.95 13.95 13.18
N GLU A 13 -3.27 13.48 14.23
CA GLU A 13 -2.90 12.06 14.36
C GLU A 13 -4.12 11.13 14.39
N THR A 14 -5.19 11.51 15.08
CA THR A 14 -6.42 10.72 15.14
C THR A 14 -7.17 10.67 13.80
N SER A 15 -7.04 11.73 13.00
CA SER A 15 -7.73 11.83 11.71
C SER A 15 -7.05 10.96 10.65
N VAL A 16 -5.71 11.05 10.55
CA VAL A 16 -4.90 10.20 9.65
C VAL A 16 -5.07 8.72 10.03
N SER A 17 -5.05 8.39 11.32
CA SER A 17 -5.25 7.01 11.77
C SER A 17 -6.61 6.44 11.36
N LYS A 18 -7.66 7.27 11.38
CA LYS A 18 -9.00 6.88 10.94
C LYS A 18 -9.06 6.66 9.42
N GLU A 19 -8.47 7.56 8.63
CA GLU A 19 -8.41 7.44 7.17
C GLU A 19 -7.67 6.17 6.73
N VAL A 20 -6.53 5.88 7.38
CA VAL A 20 -5.77 4.64 7.16
C VAL A 20 -6.61 3.42 7.52
N SER A 21 -7.28 3.42 8.67
CA SER A 21 -8.13 2.31 9.09
C SER A 21 -9.30 2.08 8.12
N ASP A 22 -9.97 3.14 7.68
CA ASP A 22 -11.10 3.07 6.75
C ASP A 22 -10.64 2.55 5.38
N PHE A 23 -9.48 3.01 4.90
CA PHE A 23 -8.88 2.54 3.65
C PHE A 23 -8.53 1.05 3.72
N VAL A 24 -7.86 0.63 4.79
CA VAL A 24 -7.48 -0.78 5.01
C VAL A 24 -8.72 -1.67 5.11
N ALA A 25 -9.77 -1.22 5.80
CA ALA A 25 -11.04 -1.95 5.89
C ALA A 25 -11.72 -2.13 4.53
N ALA A 26 -11.54 -1.19 3.60
CA ALA A 26 -12.10 -1.24 2.25
C ALA A 26 -11.28 -2.11 1.27
N LEU A 27 -10.05 -2.52 1.63
CA LEU A 27 -9.22 -3.36 0.76
C LEU A 27 -9.84 -4.74 0.56
N SER A 28 -10.04 -5.11 -0.72
CA SER A 28 -10.43 -6.47 -1.09
C SER A 28 -9.31 -7.49 -0.84
N ASP A 29 -9.63 -8.77 -0.89
CA ASP A 29 -8.67 -9.85 -0.73
C ASP A 29 -7.52 -9.76 -1.74
N GLU A 30 -7.80 -9.34 -2.99
CA GLU A 30 -6.77 -9.14 -4.00
C GLU A 30 -5.80 -8.02 -3.62
N HIS A 31 -6.30 -6.90 -3.08
CA HIS A 31 -5.43 -5.82 -2.61
C HIS A 31 -4.56 -6.28 -1.44
N ARG A 32 -5.17 -6.94 -0.45
CA ARG A 32 -4.46 -7.49 0.71
C ARG A 32 -3.37 -8.45 0.28
N MET A 33 -3.68 -9.36 -0.65
CA MET A 33 -2.71 -10.29 -1.22
C MET A 33 -1.51 -9.57 -1.85
N LEU A 34 -1.74 -8.48 -2.61
CA LEU A 34 -0.68 -7.69 -3.21
C LEU A 34 0.22 -7.03 -2.15
N VAL A 35 -0.35 -6.48 -1.08
CA VAL A 35 0.41 -5.94 0.06
C VAL A 35 1.26 -7.02 0.73
N ILE A 36 0.72 -8.23 0.92
CA ILE A 36 1.44 -9.36 1.51
C ILE A 36 2.62 -9.78 0.62
N LEU A 37 2.39 -9.90 -0.69
CA LEU A 37 3.43 -10.27 -1.65
C LEU A 37 4.52 -9.20 -1.73
N LYS A 38 4.17 -7.91 -1.62
CA LYS A 38 5.12 -6.80 -1.57
C LYS A 38 6.09 -6.99 -0.40
N ALA A 39 5.57 -7.30 0.78
CA ALA A 39 6.37 -7.54 1.98
C ALA A 39 7.23 -8.81 1.88
N GLN A 40 6.66 -9.92 1.39
CA GLN A 40 7.33 -11.22 1.42
C GLN A 40 8.32 -11.46 0.26
N LEU A 41 8.02 -10.98 -0.95
CA LEU A 41 8.78 -11.32 -2.16
C LEU A 41 9.57 -10.14 -2.74
N TYR A 42 9.09 -8.91 -2.52
CA TYR A 42 9.64 -7.71 -3.17
C TYR A 42 10.31 -6.75 -2.18
N GLY A 43 10.67 -7.25 -0.99
CA GLY A 43 11.45 -6.51 0.00
C GLY A 43 10.72 -5.27 0.55
N GLY A 44 9.39 -5.29 0.57
CA GLY A 44 8.59 -4.17 1.08
C GLY A 44 8.50 -2.98 0.13
N THR A 45 8.77 -3.14 -1.17
CA THR A 45 8.69 -2.05 -2.15
C THR A 45 7.79 -2.41 -3.33
N TRP A 46 6.98 -1.45 -3.80
CA TRP A 46 6.08 -1.67 -4.95
C TRP A 46 6.79 -1.73 -6.29
N LYS A 47 7.91 -1.01 -6.44
CA LYS A 47 8.58 -0.86 -7.73
C LYS A 47 9.02 -2.20 -8.35
N PRO A 48 9.71 -3.10 -7.63
CA PRO A 48 10.08 -4.40 -8.18
C PRO A 48 8.87 -5.25 -8.59
N MET A 49 7.75 -5.15 -7.87
CA MET A 49 6.51 -5.85 -8.22
C MET A 49 5.88 -5.28 -9.49
N LEU A 50 5.80 -3.95 -9.62
CA LEU A 50 5.31 -3.30 -10.84
C LEU A 50 6.18 -3.67 -12.05
N ASP A 51 7.50 -3.63 -11.91
CA ASP A 51 8.43 -4.02 -12.97
C ASP A 51 8.21 -5.50 -13.39
N ASP A 52 7.91 -6.41 -12.45
CA ASP A 52 7.57 -7.82 -12.72
C ASP A 52 6.25 -7.98 -13.51
N LEU A 53 5.21 -7.25 -13.11
CA LEU A 53 3.92 -7.24 -13.80
C LEU A 53 4.04 -6.66 -15.22
N GLN A 54 4.84 -5.62 -15.40
CA GLN A 54 5.13 -5.02 -16.71
C GLN A 54 5.87 -6.02 -17.62
N ASN A 55 6.90 -6.70 -17.08
CA ASN A 55 7.63 -7.75 -17.81
C ASN A 55 6.69 -8.88 -18.26
N ARG A 56 5.73 -9.26 -17.41
CA ARG A 56 4.74 -10.28 -17.74
C ARG A 56 3.81 -9.84 -18.89
N LEU A 57 3.41 -8.57 -18.96
CA LEU A 57 2.65 -8.04 -20.10
C LEU A 57 3.45 -8.08 -21.41
N GLU A 58 4.76 -7.88 -21.33
CA GLU A 58 5.68 -7.88 -22.48
C GLU A 58 6.17 -9.29 -22.87
N GLY A 59 5.76 -10.34 -22.15
CA GLY A 59 6.22 -11.71 -22.39
C GLY A 59 7.67 -11.97 -21.97
N LYS A 60 8.25 -11.08 -21.14
CA LYS A 60 9.59 -11.25 -20.56
C LYS A 60 9.54 -12.20 -19.35
N PRO A 61 10.69 -12.74 -18.91
CA PRO A 61 10.76 -13.50 -17.66
C PRO A 61 10.27 -12.67 -16.46
N TYR A 62 9.54 -13.31 -15.55
CA TYR A 62 8.97 -12.72 -14.36
C TYR A 62 9.01 -13.70 -13.17
N ILE A 63 8.88 -13.19 -11.95
CA ILE A 63 9.13 -13.89 -10.69
C ILE A 63 7.88 -14.62 -10.21
N PHE A 64 6.67 -14.05 -10.36
CA PHE A 64 5.46 -14.63 -9.77
C PHE A 64 4.20 -14.58 -10.67
N LYS A 65 3.34 -15.61 -10.56
CA LYS A 65 2.05 -15.68 -11.28
C LYS A 65 0.88 -15.31 -10.35
N LEU A 66 0.46 -14.05 -10.35
CA LEU A 66 -0.91 -13.69 -9.94
C LEU A 66 -1.93 -14.13 -11.00
N ALA A 67 -3.20 -14.19 -10.61
CA ALA A 67 -4.32 -14.59 -11.46
C ALA A 67 -4.43 -13.73 -12.75
N ASN A 68 -5.36 -14.09 -13.65
CA ASN A 68 -5.42 -13.62 -15.04
C ASN A 68 -5.73 -12.11 -15.27
N ARG A 69 -5.44 -11.20 -14.32
CA ARG A 69 -5.83 -9.78 -14.35
C ARG A 69 -4.67 -8.82 -14.01
N ILE A 70 -3.54 -8.97 -14.72
CA ILE A 70 -2.32 -8.18 -14.50
C ILE A 70 -2.57 -6.67 -14.54
N LYS A 71 -3.42 -6.18 -15.46
CA LYS A 71 -3.72 -4.74 -15.59
C LYS A 71 -4.44 -4.21 -14.35
N ASP A 72 -5.47 -4.92 -13.90
CA ASP A 72 -6.19 -4.57 -12.68
C ASP A 72 -5.23 -4.56 -11.47
N ASP A 73 -4.30 -5.52 -11.39
CA ASP A 73 -3.32 -5.57 -10.29
C ASP A 73 -2.33 -4.38 -10.32
N ILE A 74 -1.92 -3.94 -11.51
CA ILE A 74 -1.13 -2.70 -11.67
C ILE A 74 -1.91 -1.50 -11.14
N GLU A 75 -3.18 -1.33 -11.55
CA GLU A 75 -4.03 -0.23 -11.09
C GLU A 75 -4.21 -0.24 -9.57
N ARG A 76 -4.43 -1.43 -8.98
CA ARG A 76 -4.53 -1.59 -7.51
C ARG A 76 -3.24 -1.19 -6.80
N ILE A 77 -2.08 -1.61 -7.31
CA ILE A 77 -0.78 -1.26 -6.73
C ILE A 77 -0.55 0.25 -6.82
N GLU A 78 -0.89 0.88 -7.94
CA GLU A 78 -0.75 2.33 -8.10
C GLU A 78 -1.60 3.09 -7.08
N GLN A 79 -2.88 2.72 -6.90
CA GLN A 79 -3.76 3.32 -5.89
C GLN A 79 -3.21 3.17 -4.47
N MET A 80 -2.77 1.95 -4.11
CA MET A 80 -2.20 1.68 -2.78
C MET A 80 -0.88 2.42 -2.55
N ARG A 81 -0.03 2.51 -3.58
CA ARG A 81 1.23 3.25 -3.52
C ARG A 81 0.99 4.75 -3.34
N GLU A 82 0.04 5.33 -4.07
CA GLU A 82 -0.32 6.74 -3.90
C GLU A 82 -0.81 7.02 -2.49
N PHE A 83 -1.65 6.13 -1.93
CA PHE A 83 -2.12 6.22 -0.56
C PHE A 83 -0.97 6.17 0.45
N GLU A 84 -0.04 5.20 0.31
CA GLU A 84 1.15 5.12 1.16
C GLU A 84 2.00 6.39 1.12
N GLN A 85 2.15 7.00 -0.07
CA GLN A 85 2.91 8.24 -0.25
C GLN A 85 2.22 9.45 0.36
N GLN A 86 0.90 9.55 0.23
CA GLN A 86 0.10 10.65 0.79
C GLN A 86 0.11 10.65 2.32
N HIS A 87 0.02 9.47 2.93
CA HIS A 87 -0.04 9.32 4.38
C HIS A 87 1.32 8.99 5.03
N ASN A 88 2.37 8.78 4.22
CA ASN A 88 3.71 8.38 4.67
C ASN A 88 3.68 7.12 5.57
N ILE A 89 2.95 6.10 5.13
CA ILE A 89 2.79 4.80 5.82
C ILE A 89 3.21 3.63 4.94
N ASP A 90 3.29 2.43 5.54
CA ASP A 90 3.37 1.16 4.81
C ASP A 90 2.13 0.32 5.12
N LEU A 91 1.32 0.01 4.10
CA LEU A 91 0.10 -0.79 4.26
C LEU A 91 0.40 -2.19 4.80
N ALA A 92 1.62 -2.72 4.59
CA ALA A 92 2.01 -4.01 5.13
C ALA A 92 1.98 -4.06 6.67
N GLY A 93 2.12 -2.91 7.35
CA GLY A 93 1.98 -2.82 8.80
C GLY A 93 0.55 -2.77 9.31
N HIS A 94 -0.44 -2.62 8.41
CA HIS A 94 -1.85 -2.45 8.77
C HIS A 94 -2.76 -3.57 8.27
N VAL A 95 -2.32 -4.37 7.30
CA VAL A 95 -3.04 -5.57 6.87
C VAL A 95 -2.73 -6.73 7.81
N GLU A 96 -3.77 -7.41 8.29
CA GLU A 96 -3.59 -8.67 9.03
C GLU A 96 -3.11 -9.75 8.06
N LEU A 97 -1.94 -10.32 8.35
CA LEU A 97 -1.43 -11.52 7.71
C LEU A 97 -2.23 -12.72 8.27
N PRO A 98 -2.91 -13.52 7.43
CA PRO A 98 -3.55 -14.75 7.88
C PRO A 98 -2.55 -15.80 8.39
#